data_AF-A0A6J0SUT3-F1
#
_entry.id   AF-A0A6J0SUT3-F1
#
_cell.length_a   1.000
_cell.length_b   1.000
_cell.length_c   1.000
_cell.angle_alpha   90.00
_cell.angle_beta   90.00
_cell.angle_gamma   90.00
#
_symmetry.space_group_name_H-M   'P 1'
#
loop_
_entity.id
_entity.type
_entity.pdbx_description
1 polymer ?
#
loop_
_entity_poly.entity_id
_entity_poly.type
_entity_poly.pdbx_seq_one_letter_code
_entity_poly.pdbx_strand_id
1 'polypeptide(L)'
;MQFLRKRRQKLQTDDKEVQYPFSLQFYLQPPTENISLMEFESFAVDRLKLLKVVENLGVTYVKGSKQYNQKLEAELKALHFPYHALIQEDHERRRKDHISHFILRLAYCQTEELRRWFIQQEMDLFRYRFIQLSDELAKKFLEYANLAYDVALETEKKDIDVDLRYVTPEADVNSCIFYKVPFCDAADLVRARKVFFHGGYAYVLHQDFLSIVLNNYRTKLSKALAVSFLPPNLF
;
A
#
# COMPACT_ATOMS: atom_id res chain seq x y z
N MET A 1 -49.11 -13.25 -34.52
CA MET A 1 -48.62 -12.31 -33.49
C MET A 1 -47.66 -13.06 -32.56
N GLN A 2 -46.37 -13.13 -32.89
CA GLN A 2 -45.34 -13.76 -32.05
C GLN A 2 -44.68 -12.67 -31.21
N PHE A 3 -44.74 -12.81 -29.88
CA PHE A 3 -44.07 -11.91 -28.94
C PHE A 3 -42.58 -12.28 -28.82
N LEU A 4 -41.72 -11.42 -29.37
CA LEU A 4 -40.26 -11.51 -29.22
C LEU A 4 -39.87 -11.20 -27.76
N ARG A 5 -39.41 -12.25 -27.05
CA ARG A 5 -38.83 -12.16 -25.71
C ARG A 5 -37.44 -11.52 -25.81
N LYS A 6 -37.36 -10.19 -25.66
CA LYS A 6 -36.08 -9.46 -25.56
C LYS A 6 -35.28 -9.97 -24.36
N ARG A 7 -34.23 -10.73 -24.63
CA ARG A 7 -33.22 -11.17 -23.66
C ARG A 7 -32.53 -9.91 -23.13
N ARG A 8 -32.78 -9.56 -21.85
CA ARG A 8 -32.06 -8.50 -21.14
C ARG A 8 -30.56 -8.87 -21.13
N GLN A 9 -29.78 -8.27 -22.02
CA GLN A 9 -28.33 -8.25 -21.88
C GLN A 9 -28.03 -7.41 -20.64
N LYS A 10 -27.44 -8.04 -19.62
CA LYS A 10 -26.86 -7.35 -18.48
C LYS A 10 -25.74 -6.47 -19.04
N LEU A 11 -25.92 -5.15 -18.99
CA LEU A 11 -24.84 -4.18 -19.17
C LEU A 11 -23.83 -4.45 -18.05
N GLN A 12 -22.73 -5.12 -18.40
CA GLN A 12 -21.69 -5.58 -17.47
C GLN A 12 -20.38 -4.80 -17.70
N THR A 13 -20.52 -3.54 -18.09
CA THR A 13 -19.40 -2.70 -18.54
C THR A 13 -19.04 -1.58 -17.55
N ASP A 14 -19.77 -1.42 -16.45
CA ASP A 14 -19.56 -0.32 -15.48
C ASP A 14 -19.04 -0.79 -14.10
N ASP A 15 -19.04 -2.10 -13.81
CA ASP A 15 -18.62 -2.65 -12.50
C ASP A 15 -17.09 -2.86 -12.37
N LYS A 16 -16.37 -2.97 -13.49
CA LYS A 16 -14.95 -3.39 -13.49
C LYS A 16 -13.99 -2.28 -13.06
N GLU A 17 -14.22 -1.04 -13.47
CA GLU A 17 -13.40 0.09 -13.02
C GLU A 17 -13.61 0.41 -11.53
N VAL A 18 -14.81 0.10 -11.01
CA VAL A 18 -15.17 0.32 -9.60
C VAL A 18 -14.40 -0.63 -8.68
N GLN A 19 -14.07 -1.85 -9.12
CA GLN A 19 -13.42 -2.85 -8.27
C GLN A 19 -11.95 -2.53 -7.97
N TYR A 20 -11.26 -1.80 -8.87
CA TYR A 20 -9.84 -1.47 -8.73
C TYR A 20 -9.54 0.01 -9.06
N PRO A 21 -9.93 0.96 -8.19
CA PRO A 21 -9.80 2.38 -8.48
C PRO A 21 -8.33 2.85 -8.55
N PHE A 22 -7.42 2.18 -7.84
CA PHE A 22 -6.01 2.54 -7.74
C PHE A 22 -5.11 1.35 -8.10
N SER A 23 -3.92 1.65 -8.65
CA SER A 23 -2.85 0.66 -8.87
C SER A 23 -2.17 0.22 -7.56
N LEU A 24 -2.25 1.05 -6.52
CA LEU A 24 -1.80 0.76 -5.17
C LEU A 24 -2.99 0.34 -4.31
N GLN A 25 -2.83 -0.71 -3.51
CA GLN A 25 -3.91 -1.25 -2.67
C GLN A 25 -3.39 -1.71 -1.31
N PHE A 26 -4.27 -1.68 -0.30
CA PHE A 26 -4.02 -2.27 1.02
C PHE A 26 -4.40 -3.75 1.10
N TYR A 27 -4.99 -4.30 0.03
CA TYR A 27 -5.43 -5.71 -0.05
C TYR A 27 -6.31 -6.14 1.14
N LEU A 28 -7.36 -5.35 1.41
CA LEU A 28 -8.24 -5.52 2.57
C LEU A 28 -9.36 -6.53 2.32
N GLN A 29 -9.96 -6.48 1.14
CA GLN A 29 -11.09 -7.34 0.77
C GLN A 29 -10.58 -8.49 -0.10
N PRO A 30 -10.94 -9.75 0.18
CA PRO A 30 -10.54 -10.87 -0.65
C PRO A 30 -11.20 -10.80 -2.04
N PRO A 31 -10.52 -11.25 -3.11
CA PRO A 31 -11.13 -11.36 -4.43
C PRO A 31 -12.27 -12.38 -4.40
N THR A 32 -13.46 -12.01 -4.89
CA THR A 32 -14.65 -12.87 -4.97
C THR A 32 -14.80 -13.54 -6.34
N GLU A 33 -13.81 -13.38 -7.21
CA GLU A 33 -13.82 -13.90 -8.56
C GLU A 33 -13.31 -15.35 -8.61
N ASN A 34 -13.90 -16.17 -9.48
CA ASN A 34 -13.39 -17.50 -9.78
C ASN A 34 -12.29 -17.40 -10.83
N ILE A 35 -11.16 -18.07 -10.58
CA ILE A 35 -10.04 -18.17 -11.53
C ILE A 35 -9.78 -19.62 -11.90
N SER A 36 -9.20 -19.85 -13.06
CA SER A 36 -8.73 -21.19 -13.45
C SER A 36 -7.53 -21.63 -12.62
N LEU A 37 -7.29 -22.93 -12.51
CA LEU A 37 -6.12 -23.47 -11.81
C LEU A 37 -4.81 -23.00 -12.46
N MET A 38 -4.79 -22.88 -13.79
CA MET A 38 -3.63 -22.37 -14.54
C MET A 38 -3.34 -20.90 -14.20
N GLU A 39 -4.38 -20.05 -14.11
CA GLU A 39 -4.21 -18.67 -13.65
C GLU A 39 -3.74 -18.61 -12.20
N PHE A 40 -4.30 -19.44 -11.31
CA PHE A 40 -3.88 -19.51 -9.91
C PHE A 40 -2.38 -19.80 -9.79
N GLU A 41 -1.89 -20.83 -10.51
CA GLU A 41 -0.48 -21.19 -10.51
C GLU A 41 0.39 -20.07 -11.12
N SER A 42 0.01 -19.56 -12.29
CA SER A 42 0.75 -18.48 -12.96
C SER A 42 0.87 -17.23 -12.07
N PHE A 43 -0.22 -16.82 -11.43
CA PHE A 43 -0.26 -15.64 -10.57
C PHE A 43 0.61 -15.82 -9.31
N ALA A 44 0.59 -17.01 -8.71
CA ALA A 44 1.44 -17.35 -7.57
C ALA A 44 2.92 -17.29 -7.95
N VAL A 45 3.29 -17.95 -9.06
CA VAL A 45 4.68 -18.01 -9.54
C VAL A 45 5.20 -16.62 -9.90
N ASP A 46 4.40 -15.82 -10.61
CA ASP A 46 4.83 -14.50 -11.05
C ASP A 46 5.00 -13.53 -9.88
N ARG A 47 4.09 -13.54 -8.89
CA ARG A 47 4.28 -12.70 -7.70
C ARG A 47 5.45 -13.17 -6.85
N LEU A 48 5.68 -14.48 -6.74
CA LEU A 48 6.83 -14.99 -6.00
C LEU A 48 8.14 -14.56 -6.67
N LYS A 49 8.23 -14.63 -8.00
CA LYS A 49 9.37 -14.10 -8.76
C LYS A 49 9.58 -12.61 -8.46
N LEU A 50 8.51 -11.81 -8.50
CA LEU A 50 8.56 -10.39 -8.18
C LEU A 50 9.10 -10.13 -6.77
N LEU A 51 8.59 -10.82 -5.74
CA LEU A 51 9.04 -10.61 -4.36
C LEU A 51 10.51 -11.04 -4.15
N LYS A 52 10.96 -12.10 -4.83
CA LYS A 52 12.39 -12.49 -4.83
C LYS A 52 13.28 -11.45 -5.53
N VAL A 53 12.79 -10.82 -6.60
CA VAL A 53 13.48 -9.70 -7.24
C VAL A 53 13.59 -8.52 -6.26
N VAL A 54 12.49 -8.17 -5.58
CA VAL A 54 12.48 -7.09 -4.57
C VAL A 54 13.54 -7.34 -3.48
N GLU A 55 13.63 -8.57 -2.99
CA GLU A 55 14.64 -9.01 -2.03
C GLU A 55 16.06 -8.83 -2.59
N ASN A 56 16.34 -9.41 -3.76
CA ASN A 56 17.66 -9.35 -4.39
C ASN A 56 18.11 -7.91 -4.66
N LEU A 57 17.21 -7.06 -5.15
CA LEU A 57 17.48 -5.64 -5.38
C LEU A 57 17.71 -4.91 -4.05
N GLY A 58 16.99 -5.27 -2.98
CA GLY A 58 17.15 -4.69 -1.66
C GLY A 58 18.48 -5.04 -0.98
N VAL A 59 19.10 -6.16 -1.35
CA VAL A 59 20.45 -6.54 -0.91
C VAL A 59 21.53 -5.88 -1.79
N THR A 60 21.29 -5.78 -3.09
CA THR A 60 22.29 -5.31 -4.06
C THR A 60 22.38 -3.78 -4.13
N TYR A 61 21.27 -3.08 -3.94
CA TYR A 61 21.15 -1.64 -4.12
C TYR A 61 20.53 -0.96 -2.90
N VAL A 62 20.82 0.34 -2.77
CA VAL A 62 20.10 1.19 -1.82
C VAL A 62 18.66 1.37 -2.32
N LYS A 63 17.69 1.06 -1.46
CA LYS A 63 16.25 1.22 -1.74
C LYS A 63 15.95 2.67 -2.14
N GLY A 64 15.26 2.85 -3.26
CA GLY A 64 14.92 4.17 -3.82
C GLY A 64 16.02 4.81 -4.69
N SER A 65 17.18 4.17 -4.84
CA SER A 65 18.18 4.61 -5.83
C SER A 65 17.64 4.49 -7.26
N LYS A 66 18.19 5.29 -8.19
CA LYS A 66 17.79 5.24 -9.60
C LYS A 66 17.92 3.83 -10.20
N GLN A 67 19.01 3.13 -9.87
CA GLN A 67 19.25 1.76 -10.35
C GLN A 67 18.25 0.75 -9.77
N TYR A 68 17.92 0.86 -8.47
CA TYR A 68 16.89 0.03 -7.83
C TYR A 68 15.54 0.22 -8.52
N ASN A 69 15.11 1.47 -8.70
CA ASN A 69 13.82 1.81 -9.28
C ASN A 69 13.70 1.35 -10.74
N GLN A 70 14.72 1.58 -11.56
CA GLN A 70 14.72 1.17 -12.97
C GLN A 70 14.63 -0.35 -13.14
N LYS A 71 15.37 -1.11 -12.34
CA LYS A 71 15.33 -2.58 -12.40
C LYS A 71 14.01 -3.14 -11.90
N LEU A 72 13.48 -2.60 -10.80
CA LEU A 72 12.18 -3.02 -10.27
C LEU A 72 11.05 -2.72 -11.26
N GLU A 73 11.09 -1.56 -11.92
CA GLU A 73 10.13 -1.19 -12.96
C GLU A 73 10.17 -2.16 -14.15
N ALA A 74 11.37 -2.51 -14.63
CA ALA A 74 11.55 -3.44 -15.73
C ALA A 74 10.94 -4.82 -15.42
N GLU A 75 11.12 -5.29 -14.18
CA GLU A 75 10.59 -6.57 -13.71
C GLU A 75 9.06 -6.54 -13.53
N LEU A 76 8.51 -5.43 -12.98
CA LEU A 76 7.06 -5.23 -12.92
C LEU A 76 6.43 -5.27 -14.33
N LYS A 77 7.07 -4.62 -15.30
CA LYS A 77 6.63 -4.62 -16.70
C LYS A 77 6.71 -6.01 -17.33
N ALA A 78 7.81 -6.73 -17.13
CA ALA A 78 8.01 -8.07 -17.67
C ALA A 78 7.00 -9.09 -17.10
N LEU A 79 6.66 -8.96 -15.82
CA LEU A 79 5.70 -9.84 -15.13
C LEU A 79 4.24 -9.35 -15.25
N HIS A 80 3.96 -8.30 -16.02
CA HIS A 80 2.62 -7.72 -16.22
C HIS A 80 1.93 -7.29 -14.91
N PHE A 81 2.68 -6.71 -13.97
CA PHE A 81 2.14 -6.04 -12.79
C PHE A 81 2.01 -4.52 -13.02
N PRO A 82 1.19 -3.82 -12.21
CA PRO A 82 1.10 -2.37 -12.28
C PRO A 82 2.45 -1.72 -11.96
N TYR A 83 2.96 -0.92 -12.90
CA TYR A 83 4.22 -0.16 -12.76
C TYR A 83 4.01 1.36 -12.79
N HIS A 84 2.83 1.84 -13.20
CA HIS A 84 2.49 3.27 -13.19
C HIS A 84 1.03 3.49 -12.82
N ALA A 85 0.73 4.62 -12.17
CA ALA A 85 -0.57 4.85 -11.53
C ALA A 85 -1.73 5.17 -12.48
N LEU A 86 -1.44 5.60 -13.70
CA LEU A 86 -2.41 6.28 -14.59
C LEU A 86 -2.69 5.59 -15.92
N ILE A 87 -2.25 4.35 -16.13
CA ILE A 87 -2.54 3.69 -17.41
C ILE A 87 -4.01 3.27 -17.39
N GLN A 88 -4.83 3.91 -18.24
CA GLN A 88 -6.29 3.69 -18.36
C GLN A 88 -6.67 2.24 -18.76
N GLU A 89 -5.70 1.39 -19.09
CA GLU A 89 -5.89 -0.01 -19.47
C GLU A 89 -5.24 -1.01 -18.50
N ASP A 90 -5.12 -0.66 -17.22
CA ASP A 90 -4.38 -1.48 -16.24
C ASP A 90 -5.26 -2.42 -15.41
N HIS A 91 -6.55 -2.60 -15.75
CA HIS A 91 -7.48 -3.42 -14.98
C HIS A 91 -6.98 -4.86 -14.78
N GLU A 92 -6.54 -5.52 -15.85
CA GLU A 92 -6.04 -6.91 -15.76
C GLU A 92 -4.76 -7.00 -14.91
N ARG A 93 -3.90 -5.98 -14.95
CA ARG A 93 -2.70 -5.95 -14.11
C ARG A 93 -3.06 -5.75 -12.64
N ARG A 94 -4.03 -4.87 -12.35
CA ARG A 94 -4.56 -4.66 -10.98
C ARG A 94 -5.26 -5.91 -10.45
N ARG A 95 -6.04 -6.59 -11.29
CA ARG A 95 -6.67 -7.87 -10.98
C ARG A 95 -5.62 -8.93 -10.66
N LYS A 96 -4.61 -9.10 -11.52
CA LYS A 96 -3.49 -10.02 -11.28
C LYS A 96 -2.76 -9.68 -9.98
N ASP A 97 -2.47 -8.42 -9.73
CA ASP A 97 -1.81 -7.95 -8.51
C ASP A 97 -2.63 -8.28 -7.25
N HIS A 98 -3.92 -7.99 -7.28
CA HIS A 98 -4.83 -8.27 -6.18
C HIS A 98 -4.92 -9.76 -5.87
N ILE A 99 -5.22 -10.57 -6.90
CA ILE A 99 -5.42 -12.01 -6.73
C ILE A 99 -4.12 -12.70 -6.30
N SER A 100 -3.00 -12.39 -6.98
CA SER A 100 -1.70 -12.99 -6.66
C SER A 100 -1.26 -12.71 -5.22
N HIS A 101 -1.57 -11.52 -4.67
CA HIS A 101 -1.29 -11.21 -3.27
C HIS A 101 -2.03 -12.14 -2.32
N PHE A 102 -3.34 -12.34 -2.53
CA PHE A 102 -4.14 -13.24 -1.71
C PHE A 102 -3.76 -14.71 -1.88
N ILE A 103 -3.34 -15.14 -3.07
CA ILE A 103 -2.82 -16.49 -3.27
C ILE A 103 -1.55 -16.71 -2.42
N LEU A 104 -0.59 -15.78 -2.45
CA LEU A 104 0.62 -15.91 -1.65
C LEU A 104 0.37 -15.83 -0.14
N ARG A 105 -0.67 -15.14 0.32
CA ARG A 105 -1.06 -15.18 1.74
C ARG A 105 -1.32 -16.61 2.22
N LEU A 106 -1.89 -17.48 1.40
CA LEU A 106 -2.16 -18.88 1.76
C LEU A 106 -0.87 -19.69 1.97
N ALA A 107 0.16 -19.41 1.16
CA ALA A 107 1.45 -20.08 1.28
C ALA A 107 2.31 -19.52 2.43
N TYR A 108 2.33 -18.19 2.60
CA TYR A 108 3.23 -17.49 3.51
C TYR A 108 2.62 -17.21 4.90
N CYS A 109 1.38 -17.63 5.18
CA CYS A 109 0.79 -17.54 6.51
C CYS A 109 1.22 -18.69 7.45
N GLN A 110 1.97 -19.69 6.99
CA GLN A 110 2.20 -20.93 7.74
C GLN A 110 3.15 -20.78 8.92
N THR A 111 4.33 -20.19 8.71
CA THR A 111 5.36 -20.01 9.76
C THR A 111 5.66 -18.54 9.98
N GLU A 112 6.17 -18.18 11.16
CA GLU A 112 6.52 -16.80 11.47
C GLU A 112 7.63 -16.26 10.55
N GLU A 113 8.61 -17.10 10.20
CA GLU A 113 9.68 -16.76 9.26
C GLU A 113 9.14 -16.40 7.88
N LEU A 114 8.23 -17.23 7.33
CA LEU A 114 7.58 -16.96 6.05
C LEU A 114 6.74 -15.67 6.10
N ARG A 115 5.99 -15.45 7.18
CA ARG A 115 5.21 -14.20 7.38
C ARG A 115 6.12 -12.98 7.40
N ARG A 116 7.23 -13.03 8.15
CA ARG A 116 8.19 -11.91 8.25
C ARG A 116 8.81 -11.60 6.89
N TRP A 117 9.23 -12.63 6.15
CA TRP A 117 9.78 -12.46 4.80
C TRP A 117 8.76 -11.83 3.85
N PHE A 118 7.54 -12.39 3.79
CA PHE A 118 6.48 -11.91 2.89
C PHE A 118 6.08 -10.46 3.20
N ILE A 119 5.87 -10.12 4.48
CA ILE A 119 5.58 -8.74 4.91
C ILE A 119 6.70 -7.80 4.49
N GLN A 120 7.97 -8.19 4.67
CA GLN A 120 9.10 -7.34 4.32
C GLN A 120 9.14 -7.01 2.83
N GLN A 121 9.01 -8.02 1.96
CA GLN A 121 9.06 -7.80 0.51
C GLN A 121 7.82 -7.04 0.00
N GLU A 122 6.64 -7.32 0.54
CA GLU A 122 5.41 -6.57 0.21
C GLU A 122 5.48 -5.11 0.66
N MET A 123 6.08 -4.84 1.82
CA MET A 123 6.30 -3.46 2.29
C MET A 123 7.25 -2.69 1.37
N ASP A 124 8.33 -3.34 0.91
CA ASP A 124 9.30 -2.70 0.02
C ASP A 124 8.69 -2.42 -1.37
N LEU A 125 7.87 -3.37 -1.88
CA LEU A 125 7.10 -3.17 -3.11
C LEU A 125 6.07 -2.03 -2.96
N PHE A 126 5.33 -2.00 -1.85
CA PHE A 126 4.37 -0.94 -1.56
C PHE A 126 5.07 0.42 -1.48
N ARG A 127 6.22 0.50 -0.79
CA ARG A 127 7.03 1.72 -0.68
C ARG A 127 7.42 2.25 -2.05
N TYR A 128 7.94 1.38 -2.93
CA TYR A 128 8.28 1.76 -4.29
C TYR A 128 7.07 2.34 -5.02
N ARG A 129 5.93 1.62 -5.02
CA ARG A 129 4.71 2.06 -5.72
C ARG A 129 4.16 3.38 -5.19
N PHE A 130 4.19 3.59 -3.87
CA PHE A 130 3.72 4.84 -3.26
C PHE A 130 4.59 6.03 -3.69
N ILE A 131 5.92 5.87 -3.74
CA ILE A 131 6.85 6.93 -4.18
C ILE A 131 6.64 7.30 -5.66
N GLN A 132 6.12 6.39 -6.48
CA GLN A 132 5.79 6.66 -7.89
C GLN A 132 4.42 7.36 -8.08
N LEU A 133 3.61 7.54 -7.02
CA LEU A 133 2.35 8.25 -7.13
C LEU A 133 2.59 9.77 -7.23
N SER A 134 1.76 10.45 -8.01
CA SER A 134 1.66 11.91 -7.92
C SER A 134 0.97 12.32 -6.61
N ASP A 135 1.25 13.52 -6.13
CA ASP A 135 0.66 14.04 -4.88
C ASP A 135 -0.88 13.98 -4.88
N GLU A 136 -1.50 14.27 -6.03
CA GLU A 136 -2.96 14.19 -6.20
C GLU A 136 -3.49 12.76 -6.03
N LEU A 137 -2.82 11.77 -6.60
CA LEU A 137 -3.22 10.36 -6.50
C LEU A 137 -2.92 9.81 -5.12
N ALA A 138 -1.79 10.19 -4.52
CA ALA A 138 -1.45 9.83 -3.16
C ALA A 138 -2.53 10.35 -2.19
N LYS A 139 -2.96 11.61 -2.33
CA LYS A 139 -4.04 12.17 -1.52
C LYS A 139 -5.36 11.40 -1.66
N LYS A 140 -5.80 11.16 -2.91
CA LYS A 140 -7.02 10.37 -3.18
C LYS A 140 -6.94 8.95 -2.61
N PHE A 141 -5.76 8.32 -2.71
CA PHE A 141 -5.53 7.00 -2.15
C PHE A 141 -5.56 6.99 -0.61
N LEU A 142 -5.00 8.01 0.03
CA LEU A 142 -5.02 8.14 1.49
C LEU A 142 -6.45 8.37 2.01
N GLU A 143 -7.24 9.19 1.32
CA GLU A 143 -8.67 9.35 1.60
C GLU A 143 -9.42 8.02 1.47
N TYR A 144 -9.20 7.28 0.38
CA TYR A 144 -9.78 5.94 0.17
C TYR A 144 -9.36 4.93 1.24
N ALA A 145 -8.09 4.98 1.69
CA ALA A 145 -7.55 4.09 2.70
C ALA A 145 -7.96 4.44 4.15
N ASN A 146 -8.78 5.48 4.34
CA ASN A 146 -9.13 6.07 5.63
C ASN A 146 -7.89 6.49 6.45
N LEU A 147 -6.93 7.12 5.77
CA LEU A 147 -5.66 7.64 6.30
C LEU A 147 -5.48 9.13 5.97
N ALA A 148 -6.58 9.84 5.73
CA ALA A 148 -6.57 11.29 5.61
C ALA A 148 -6.37 11.91 7.00
N TYR A 149 -5.13 12.25 7.33
CA TYR A 149 -4.80 13.00 8.54
C TYR A 149 -4.84 14.49 8.27
N ASP A 150 -5.25 15.25 9.29
CA ASP A 150 -5.34 16.70 9.20
C ASP A 150 -3.96 17.33 9.13
N VAL A 151 -3.83 18.36 8.28
CA VAL A 151 -2.64 19.21 8.27
C VAL A 151 -2.74 20.17 9.47
N ALA A 152 -1.66 20.28 10.23
CA ALA A 152 -1.60 21.17 11.39
C ALA A 152 -1.84 22.63 10.98
N LEU A 153 -2.74 23.32 11.69
CA LEU A 153 -3.08 24.71 11.43
C LEU A 153 -1.90 25.63 11.76
N GLU A 154 -1.83 26.80 11.12
CA GLU A 154 -0.79 27.78 11.42
C GLU A 154 -0.84 28.29 12.88
N THR A 155 -2.04 28.40 13.46
CA THR A 155 -2.22 28.76 14.87
C THR A 155 -1.63 27.69 15.78
N GLU A 156 -1.97 26.42 15.53
CA GLU A 156 -1.40 25.30 16.28
C GLU A 156 0.12 25.28 16.15
N LYS A 157 0.67 25.42 14.93
CA LYS A 157 2.12 25.45 14.70
C LYS A 157 2.82 26.57 15.50
N LYS A 158 2.21 27.75 15.63
CA LYS A 158 2.77 28.86 16.42
C LYS A 158 2.83 28.54 17.91
N ASP A 159 1.81 27.87 18.44
CA ASP A 159 1.74 27.51 19.86
C ASP A 159 2.81 26.48 20.25
N ILE A 160 3.21 25.61 19.31
CA ILE A 160 4.21 24.55 19.52
C ILE A 160 5.51 24.77 18.72
N ASP A 161 5.75 25.98 18.20
CA ASP A 161 6.87 26.28 17.29
C ASP A 161 8.23 25.97 17.91
N VAL A 162 8.41 26.31 19.19
CA VAL A 162 9.66 26.05 19.93
C VAL A 162 10.00 24.56 19.94
N ASP A 163 9.00 23.71 20.15
CA ASP A 163 9.19 22.27 20.21
C ASP A 163 9.32 21.64 18.82
N LEU A 164 8.61 22.17 17.82
CA LEU A 164 8.75 21.73 16.43
C LEU A 164 10.16 21.98 15.90
N ARG A 165 10.79 23.11 16.25
CA ARG A 165 12.19 23.42 15.89
C ARG A 165 13.20 22.41 16.44
N TYR A 166 12.92 21.77 17.57
CA TYR A 166 13.77 20.71 18.10
C TYR A 166 13.79 19.48 17.19
N VAL A 167 12.68 19.23 16.51
CA VAL A 167 12.50 18.09 15.60
C VAL A 167 12.92 18.44 14.17
N THR A 168 12.80 19.71 13.77
CA THR A 168 13.29 20.25 12.49
C THR A 168 14.39 21.29 12.69
N PRO A 169 15.62 20.89 13.06
CA PRO A 169 16.70 21.84 13.29
C PRO A 169 17.18 22.54 12.00
N GLU A 170 16.97 21.92 10.83
CA GLU A 170 17.52 22.39 9.55
C GLU A 170 16.53 23.19 8.68
N ALA A 171 15.26 23.33 9.10
CA ALA A 171 14.21 23.94 8.27
C ALA A 171 13.32 24.91 9.06
N ASP A 172 12.77 25.91 8.36
CA ASP A 172 11.76 26.80 8.94
C ASP A 172 10.42 26.08 9.10
N VAL A 173 9.97 25.95 10.34
CA VAL A 173 8.72 25.29 10.75
C VAL A 173 7.51 25.83 9.97
N ASN A 174 7.50 27.12 9.63
CA ASN A 174 6.39 27.73 8.91
C ASN A 174 6.31 27.27 7.44
N SER A 175 7.46 26.96 6.83
CA SER A 175 7.55 26.45 5.46
C SER A 175 7.21 24.95 5.36
N CYS A 176 7.31 24.22 6.47
CA CYS A 176 7.10 22.78 6.51
C CYS A 176 5.62 22.41 6.69
N ILE A 177 5.21 21.34 6.01
CA ILE A 177 3.89 20.73 6.19
C ILE A 177 4.00 19.66 7.29
N PHE A 178 3.20 19.83 8.35
CA PHE A 178 3.06 18.88 9.44
C PHE A 178 1.67 18.25 9.41
N TYR A 179 1.61 16.94 9.54
CA TYR A 179 0.39 16.16 9.70
C TYR A 179 0.17 15.85 11.18
N LYS A 180 -1.05 16.06 11.64
CA LYS A 180 -1.49 15.71 12.99
C LYS A 180 -2.02 14.28 12.98
N VAL A 181 -1.27 13.37 13.59
CA VAL A 181 -1.52 11.92 13.53
C VAL A 181 -1.73 11.38 14.95
N PRO A 182 -2.71 10.51 15.23
CA PRO A 182 -2.80 9.83 16.52
C PRO A 182 -1.50 9.09 16.85
N PHE A 183 -1.02 9.18 18.09
CA PHE A 183 0.30 8.63 18.44
C PHE A 183 0.43 7.12 18.19
N CYS A 184 -0.67 6.37 18.29
CA CYS A 184 -0.71 4.94 18.02
C CYS A 184 -0.25 4.62 16.59
N ASP A 185 -0.58 5.46 15.61
CA ASP A 185 -0.21 5.27 14.21
C ASP A 185 1.24 5.72 13.93
N ALA A 186 1.76 6.63 14.76
CA ALA A 186 3.12 7.18 14.68
C ALA A 186 4.12 6.57 15.68
N ALA A 187 3.81 5.42 16.27
CA ALA A 187 4.58 4.83 17.37
C ALA A 187 6.08 4.65 17.05
N ASP A 188 6.44 4.24 15.83
CA ASP A 188 7.83 4.05 15.42
C ASP A 188 8.62 5.37 15.40
N LEU A 189 7.99 6.46 14.96
CA LEU A 189 8.60 7.79 14.91
C LEU A 189 8.72 8.40 16.32
N VAL A 190 7.71 8.18 17.16
CA VAL A 190 7.73 8.59 18.58
C VAL A 190 8.86 7.88 19.32
N ARG A 191 8.99 6.55 19.14
CA ARG A 191 10.08 5.77 19.73
C ARG A 191 11.46 6.28 19.31
N ALA A 192 11.60 6.68 18.05
CA ALA A 192 12.84 7.24 17.51
C ALA A 192 13.09 8.71 17.90
N ARG A 193 12.16 9.34 18.65
CA ARG A 193 12.19 10.78 19.01
C ARG A 193 12.31 11.69 17.77
N LYS A 194 11.69 11.28 16.66
CA LYS A 194 11.71 12.01 15.37
C LYS A 194 10.48 12.87 15.12
N VAL A 195 9.54 12.91 16.07
CA VAL A 195 8.29 13.66 15.96
C VAL A 195 8.01 14.35 17.27
N PHE A 196 7.33 15.51 17.19
CA PHE A 196 6.80 16.17 18.36
C PHE A 196 5.48 15.52 18.76
N PHE A 197 5.26 15.32 20.06
CA PHE A 197 4.06 14.69 20.59
C PHE A 197 3.41 15.58 21.64
N HIS A 198 2.12 15.88 21.45
CA HIS A 198 1.34 16.70 22.36
C HIS A 198 -0.13 16.28 22.36
N GLY A 199 -0.75 16.18 23.53
CA GLY A 199 -2.19 15.95 23.67
C GLY A 199 -2.72 14.66 23.03
N GLY A 200 -1.90 13.60 22.92
CA GLY A 200 -2.29 12.34 22.28
C GLY A 200 -2.03 12.29 20.77
N TYR A 201 -1.49 13.36 20.19
CA TYR A 201 -1.18 13.47 18.76
C TYR A 201 0.32 13.67 18.53
N ALA A 202 0.82 13.07 17.45
CA ALA A 202 2.15 13.28 16.92
C ALA A 202 2.08 14.21 15.70
N TYR A 203 2.98 15.18 15.64
CA TYR A 203 3.16 16.10 14.52
C TYR A 203 4.27 15.56 13.63
N VAL A 204 3.87 15.05 12.47
CA VAL A 204 4.74 14.33 11.54
C VAL A 204 5.02 15.17 10.31
N LEU A 205 6.28 15.33 9.93
CA LEU A 205 6.63 16.02 8.69
C LEU A 205 6.16 15.25 7.46
N HIS A 206 5.87 15.98 6.38
CA HIS A 206 5.51 15.38 5.11
C HIS A 206 6.51 14.32 4.62
N GLN A 207 7.81 14.56 4.79
CA GLN A 207 8.86 13.60 4.40
C GLN A 207 8.80 12.27 5.17
N ASP A 208 8.30 12.30 6.41
CA ASP A 208 8.20 11.13 7.30
C ASP A 208 6.81 10.47 7.25
N PHE A 209 5.85 11.11 6.60
CA PHE A 209 4.47 10.64 6.48
C PHE A 209 4.37 9.25 5.83
N LEU A 210 5.25 8.96 4.85
CA LEU A 210 5.35 7.64 4.23
C LEU A 210 5.56 6.53 5.28
N SER A 211 6.29 6.79 6.36
CA SER A 211 6.51 5.81 7.44
C SER A 211 5.20 5.44 8.16
N ILE A 212 4.29 6.40 8.33
CA ILE A 212 2.96 6.17 8.91
C ILE A 212 2.14 5.24 8.01
N VAL A 213 2.11 5.53 6.71
CA VAL A 213 1.37 4.73 5.73
C VAL A 213 1.91 3.29 5.69
N LEU A 214 3.24 3.14 5.67
CA LEU A 214 3.89 1.83 5.67
C LEU A 214 3.61 1.04 6.95
N ASN A 215 3.63 1.69 8.12
CA ASN A 215 3.32 1.03 9.38
C ASN A 215 1.86 0.55 9.44
N ASN A 216 0.93 1.38 8.95
CA ASN A 216 -0.48 1.02 8.88
C ASN A 216 -0.70 -0.18 7.94
N TYR A 217 -0.05 -0.17 6.76
CA TYR A 217 -0.06 -1.30 5.83
C TYR A 217 0.50 -2.58 6.47
N ARG A 218 1.67 -2.49 7.12
CA ARG A 218 2.31 -3.61 7.84
C ARG A 218 1.39 -4.24 8.87
N THR A 219 0.76 -3.40 9.70
CA THR A 219 -0.12 -3.84 10.78
C THR A 219 -1.36 -4.56 10.24
N LYS A 220 -1.99 -3.98 9.21
CA LYS A 220 -3.15 -4.60 8.54
C LYS A 220 -2.77 -5.93 7.87
N LEU A 221 -1.65 -5.98 7.16
CA LEU A 221 -1.16 -7.19 6.49
C LEU A 221 -0.80 -8.30 7.50
N SER A 222 -0.12 -7.94 8.58
CA SER A 222 0.24 -8.88 9.66
C SER A 222 -1.02 -9.49 10.30
N LYS A 223 -2.03 -8.66 10.60
CA LYS A 223 -3.32 -9.13 11.11
C LYS A 223 -4.02 -10.04 10.10
N ALA A 224 -4.02 -9.69 8.82
CA ALA A 224 -4.64 -10.51 7.77
C ALA A 224 -3.99 -11.90 7.66
N LEU A 225 -2.65 -11.99 7.68
CA LEU A 225 -1.93 -13.27 7.64
C LEU A 225 -2.20 -14.14 8.86
N ALA A 226 -2.38 -13.54 10.03
CA ALA A 226 -2.75 -14.28 11.25
C ALA A 226 -4.16 -14.87 11.14
N VAL A 227 -5.12 -14.14 10.56
CA VAL A 227 -6.50 -14.61 10.35
C VAL A 227 -6.57 -15.66 9.24
N SER A 228 -5.79 -15.52 8.15
CA SER A 228 -5.76 -16.51 7.05
C SER A 228 -5.26 -17.89 7.48
N PHE A 229 -4.58 -17.99 8.61
CA PHE A 229 -4.16 -19.26 9.19
C PHE A 229 -5.28 -19.97 9.97
N LEU A 230 -6.34 -19.25 10.37
CA LEU A 230 -7.46 -19.83 11.12
C LEU A 230 -8.42 -20.55 10.18
N PRO A 231 -8.79 -21.82 10.46
CA PRO A 231 -9.77 -22.53 9.66
C PRO A 231 -11.14 -21.85 9.76
N PRO A 232 -11.97 -21.91 8.70
CA PRO A 232 -13.27 -21.23 8.63
C PRO A 232 -14.32 -21.69 9.66
N ASN A 233 -14.01 -22.65 10.54
CA ASN A 233 -14.95 -23.26 11.49
C ASN A 233 -14.77 -22.77 12.95
N LEU A 234 -14.28 -21.54 13.17
CA LEU A 234 -14.15 -20.94 14.50
C LEU A 234 -15.06 -19.73 14.76
N PHE A 235 -16.13 -19.57 13.97
CA PHE A 235 -17.22 -18.64 14.25
C PHE A 235 -18.57 -19.32 14.06
#